data_AF-Q82QI5-F1
#
_entry.id   AF-Q82QI5-F1
#
_cell.length_a   1.000
_cell.length_b   1.000
_cell.length_c   1.000
_cell.angle_alpha   90.00
_cell.angle_beta   90.00
_cell.angle_gamma   90.00
#
_symmetry.space_group_name_H-M   'P 1'
#
loop_
_entity.id
_entity.type
_entity.pdbx_description
1 polymer ?
#
loop_
_entity_poly.entity_id
_entity_poly.type
_entity_poly.pdbx_seq_one_letter_code
_entity_poly.pdbx_strand_id
1 'polypeptide(L)'
;MSKTLPPAARGMTPARAAPGLLAAAGITAGPLFLAAGLAQGLTRDGFDFTRNALSQLSLGAFGWIQITVFFLTGLLVIGGAIAIRQELRDGPGGTWAPRLLGAFGASFLLAGVFRADPGAGFPAGAPVGRVTSLSAHGTVHMLAGAGGYLALCAALLVLARHFTARRQPGWAMLARLVPVGVLAGFAASATTVAAFTAGAGLGLLGFSAVTARLTLPAEREQPCSAARSNRTTPITARQETSA
;
A
#
# COMPACT_ATOMS: atom_id res chain seq x y z
N MET A 1 7.12 62.53 -18.62
CA MET A 1 6.61 61.86 -17.40
C MET A 1 5.99 60.53 -17.82
N SER A 2 6.75 59.44 -17.80
CA SER A 2 6.27 58.12 -18.22
C SER A 2 5.89 57.33 -16.96
N LYS A 3 4.60 57.02 -16.81
CA LYS A 3 4.04 56.23 -15.71
C LYS A 3 4.38 54.75 -15.92
N THR A 4 5.31 54.21 -15.15
CA THR A 4 5.56 52.77 -15.05
C THR A 4 4.40 52.11 -14.31
N LEU A 5 3.66 51.22 -14.98
CA LEU A 5 2.67 50.36 -14.33
C LEU A 5 3.37 49.20 -13.61
N PRO A 6 2.97 48.85 -12.38
CA PRO A 6 3.52 47.69 -11.68
C PRO A 6 3.05 46.39 -12.33
N PRO A 7 3.88 45.32 -12.35
CA PRO A 7 3.49 44.03 -12.89
C PRO A 7 2.38 43.41 -12.05
N ALA A 8 1.35 42.92 -12.74
CA ALA A 8 0.23 42.20 -12.16
C ALA A 8 0.71 41.02 -11.31
N ALA A 9 0.17 40.93 -10.08
CA ALA A 9 0.38 39.80 -9.19
C ALA A 9 -0.06 38.51 -9.89
N ARG A 10 0.90 37.59 -10.10
CA ARG A 10 0.60 36.23 -10.56
C ARG A 10 -0.30 35.57 -9.52
N GLY A 11 -1.51 35.22 -9.93
CA GLY A 11 -2.48 34.52 -9.10
C GLY A 11 -1.87 33.26 -8.47
N MET A 12 -2.16 33.06 -7.18
CA MET A 12 -1.86 31.81 -6.49
C MET A 12 -2.56 30.66 -7.19
N THR A 13 -1.78 29.80 -7.84
CA THR A 13 -2.25 28.48 -8.25
C THR A 13 -2.69 27.71 -7.01
N PRO A 14 -3.88 27.07 -6.98
CA PRO A 14 -4.29 26.25 -5.85
C PRO A 14 -3.23 25.20 -5.53
N ALA A 15 -2.89 25.09 -4.25
CA ALA A 15 -1.77 24.31 -3.74
C ALA A 15 -1.89 22.80 -4.07
N ARG A 16 -0.75 22.21 -4.39
CA ARG A 16 -0.50 20.80 -4.71
C ARG A 16 -0.87 19.87 -3.53
N ALA A 17 -2.14 19.52 -3.38
CA ALA A 17 -2.63 18.57 -2.37
C ALA A 17 -2.43 17.08 -2.74
N ALA A 18 -2.06 16.80 -3.99
CA ALA A 18 -1.95 15.45 -4.55
C ALA A 18 -0.97 14.47 -3.83
N PRO A 19 0.20 14.90 -3.30
CA PRO A 19 1.15 13.95 -2.70
C PRO A 19 0.59 13.27 -1.45
N GLY A 20 -0.06 14.04 -0.57
CA GLY A 20 -0.64 13.51 0.67
C GLY A 20 -1.86 12.62 0.43
N LEU A 21 -2.70 12.95 -0.56
CA LEU A 21 -3.86 12.14 -0.89
C LEU A 21 -3.47 10.77 -1.48
N LEU A 22 -2.48 10.72 -2.37
CA LEU A 22 -2.01 9.47 -2.96
C LEU A 22 -1.32 8.57 -1.92
N ALA A 23 -0.59 9.16 -0.98
CA ALA A 23 -0.04 8.46 0.18
C ALA A 23 -1.16 7.87 1.05
N ALA A 24 -2.14 8.69 1.44
CA ALA A 24 -3.30 8.24 2.22
C ALA A 24 -4.08 7.13 1.50
N ALA A 25 -4.22 7.22 0.18
CA ALA A 25 -4.84 6.19 -0.65
C ALA A 25 -4.12 4.84 -0.52
N GLY A 26 -2.79 4.81 -0.70
CA GLY A 26 -2.03 3.57 -0.57
C GLY A 26 -2.03 2.99 0.86
N ILE A 27 -1.99 3.86 1.88
CA ILE A 27 -2.06 3.44 3.29
C ILE A 27 -3.42 2.82 3.64
N THR A 28 -4.51 3.33 3.04
CA THR A 28 -5.88 2.86 3.34
C THR A 28 -6.29 1.62 2.53
N ALA A 29 -5.60 1.32 1.43
CA ALA A 29 -6.00 0.26 0.49
C ALA A 29 -6.20 -1.12 1.16
N GLY A 30 -5.20 -1.58 1.94
CA GLY A 30 -5.26 -2.88 2.61
C GLY A 30 -6.31 -2.95 3.72
N PRO A 31 -6.29 -2.02 4.70
CA PRO A 31 -7.32 -1.93 5.73
C PRO A 31 -8.74 -1.87 5.18
N LEU A 32 -8.98 -1.06 4.12
CA LEU A 32 -10.29 -0.94 3.49
C LEU A 32 -10.77 -2.27 2.91
N PHE A 33 -9.92 -2.97 2.16
CA PHE A 33 -10.29 -4.25 1.55
C PHE A 33 -10.66 -5.29 2.61
N LEU A 34 -9.85 -5.40 3.66
CA LEU A 34 -10.06 -6.37 4.74
C LEU A 34 -11.27 -6.03 5.59
N ALA A 35 -11.46 -4.77 5.96
CA ALA A 35 -12.61 -4.35 6.75
C ALA A 35 -13.92 -4.54 5.98
N ALA A 36 -13.96 -4.16 4.70
CA ALA A 36 -15.14 -4.35 3.86
C ALA A 36 -15.44 -5.84 3.64
N GLY A 37 -14.42 -6.66 3.33
CA GLY A 37 -14.57 -8.10 3.17
C GLY A 37 -15.02 -8.80 4.46
N LEU A 38 -14.50 -8.40 5.62
CA LEU A 38 -14.92 -8.91 6.92
C LEU A 38 -16.38 -8.52 7.21
N ALA A 39 -16.74 -7.25 7.06
CA ALA A 39 -18.10 -6.78 7.28
C ALA A 39 -19.12 -7.46 6.36
N GLN A 40 -18.78 -7.59 5.06
CA GLN A 40 -19.62 -8.32 4.12
C GLN A 40 -19.71 -9.81 4.46
N GLY A 41 -18.60 -10.47 4.77
CA GLY A 41 -18.60 -11.89 5.09
C GLY A 41 -19.39 -12.23 6.35
N LEU A 42 -19.34 -11.36 7.38
CA LEU A 42 -20.13 -11.51 8.61
C LEU A 42 -21.64 -11.30 8.41
N THR A 43 -22.03 -10.59 7.36
CA THR A 43 -23.44 -10.25 7.09
C THR A 43 -24.03 -11.02 5.90
N ARG A 44 -23.24 -11.88 5.25
CA ARG A 44 -23.65 -12.61 4.06
C ARG A 44 -24.09 -14.03 4.42
N ASP A 45 -25.36 -14.31 4.20
CA ASP A 45 -25.91 -15.65 4.38
C ASP A 45 -25.13 -16.70 3.58
N GLY A 46 -24.78 -17.78 4.26
CA GLY A 46 -24.04 -18.91 3.70
C GLY A 46 -22.55 -18.68 3.47
N PHE A 47 -22.00 -17.50 3.78
CA PHE A 47 -20.56 -17.25 3.71
C PHE A 47 -19.86 -17.78 4.95
N ASP A 48 -18.86 -18.63 4.77
CA ASP A 48 -18.05 -19.22 5.83
C ASP A 48 -16.57 -18.92 5.59
N PHE A 49 -15.93 -18.13 6.45
CA PHE A 49 -14.52 -17.75 6.33
C PHE A 49 -13.55 -18.94 6.34
N THR A 50 -13.97 -20.11 6.81
CA THR A 50 -13.14 -21.33 6.78
C THR A 50 -13.17 -22.03 5.43
N ARG A 51 -14.20 -21.75 4.60
CA ARG A 51 -14.47 -22.43 3.33
C ARG A 51 -14.47 -21.50 2.12
N ASN A 52 -14.73 -20.21 2.33
CA ASN A 52 -14.98 -19.26 1.26
C ASN A 52 -13.96 -18.13 1.26
N ALA A 53 -13.41 -17.84 0.08
CA ALA A 53 -12.49 -16.74 -0.09
C ALA A 53 -13.26 -15.42 -0.17
N LEU A 54 -12.68 -14.32 0.32
CA LEU A 54 -13.33 -12.99 0.25
C LEU A 54 -13.73 -12.59 -1.18
N SER A 55 -12.99 -13.05 -2.20
CA SER A 55 -13.35 -12.80 -3.59
C SER A 55 -14.69 -13.40 -4.00
N GLN A 56 -15.12 -14.49 -3.36
CA GLN A 56 -16.42 -15.09 -3.61
C GLN A 56 -17.57 -14.18 -3.16
N LEU A 57 -17.37 -13.21 -2.27
CA LEU A 57 -18.39 -12.21 -1.91
C LEU A 57 -18.85 -11.35 -3.10
N SER A 58 -18.14 -11.40 -4.24
CA SER A 58 -18.54 -10.82 -5.52
C SER A 58 -19.69 -11.55 -6.23
N LEU A 59 -20.11 -12.69 -5.69
CA LEU A 59 -21.21 -13.52 -6.18
C LEU A 59 -22.53 -13.19 -5.47
N GLY A 60 -23.64 -13.54 -6.15
CA GLY A 60 -25.00 -13.34 -5.65
C GLY A 60 -25.51 -11.90 -5.75
N ALA A 61 -26.68 -11.65 -5.15
CA ALA A 61 -27.43 -10.39 -5.29
C ALA A 61 -26.62 -9.15 -4.82
N PHE A 62 -25.85 -9.30 -3.74
CA PHE A 62 -25.03 -8.23 -3.16
C PHE A 62 -23.55 -8.32 -3.61
N GLY A 63 -23.27 -9.03 -4.72
CA GLY A 63 -21.93 -9.21 -5.26
C GLY A 63 -21.27 -7.90 -5.72
N TRP A 64 -22.09 -6.93 -6.15
CA TRP A 64 -21.63 -5.63 -6.61
C TRP A 64 -20.84 -4.85 -5.56
N ILE A 65 -21.10 -5.08 -4.26
CA ILE A 65 -20.37 -4.41 -3.17
C ILE A 65 -18.91 -4.85 -3.20
N GLN A 66 -18.64 -6.16 -3.25
CA GLN A 66 -17.27 -6.67 -3.28
C GLN A 66 -16.57 -6.29 -4.59
N ILE A 67 -17.31 -6.24 -5.71
CA ILE A 67 -16.78 -5.74 -7.00
C ILE A 67 -16.35 -4.27 -6.87
N THR A 68 -17.15 -3.44 -6.20
CA THR A 68 -16.81 -2.04 -5.92
C THR A 68 -15.57 -1.95 -5.03
N VAL A 69 -15.48 -2.79 -3.99
CA VAL A 69 -14.30 -2.88 -3.12
C VAL A 69 -13.06 -3.28 -3.93
N PHE A 70 -13.16 -4.23 -4.87
CA PHE A 70 -12.05 -4.56 -5.78
C PHE A 70 -11.58 -3.35 -6.58
N PHE A 71 -12.49 -2.62 -7.22
CA PHE A 71 -12.14 -1.43 -8.00
C PHE A 71 -11.52 -0.33 -7.12
N LEU A 72 -12.14 -0.03 -5.98
CA LEU A 72 -11.62 0.97 -5.05
C LEU A 72 -10.23 0.59 -4.55
N THR A 73 -10.03 -0.63 -4.05
CA THR A 73 -8.71 -1.11 -3.61
C THR A 73 -7.69 -1.05 -4.74
N GLY A 74 -8.03 -1.46 -5.96
CA GLY A 74 -7.12 -1.38 -7.11
C GLY A 74 -6.66 0.05 -7.40
N LEU A 75 -7.60 1.01 -7.39
CA LEU A 75 -7.28 2.43 -7.59
C LEU A 75 -6.45 3.00 -6.43
N LEU A 76 -6.75 2.63 -5.19
CA LEU A 76 -6.00 3.04 -3.99
C LEU A 76 -4.56 2.51 -4.03
N VAL A 77 -4.36 1.24 -4.42
CA VAL A 77 -3.04 0.64 -4.62
C VAL A 77 -2.27 1.39 -5.72
N ILE A 78 -2.90 1.70 -6.84
CA ILE A 78 -2.28 2.48 -7.93
C ILE A 78 -1.88 3.88 -7.42
N GLY A 79 -2.75 4.54 -6.64
CA GLY A 79 -2.44 5.81 -5.99
C GLY A 79 -1.21 5.72 -5.09
N GLY A 80 -1.14 4.70 -4.24
CA GLY A 80 0.03 4.42 -3.39
C GLY A 80 1.30 4.13 -4.20
N ALA A 81 1.19 3.38 -5.30
CA ALA A 81 2.31 3.12 -6.20
C ALA A 81 2.86 4.41 -6.82
N ILE A 82 1.97 5.34 -7.21
CA ILE A 82 2.36 6.67 -7.70
C ILE A 82 3.04 7.49 -6.60
N ALA A 83 2.53 7.46 -5.37
CA ALA A 83 3.17 8.13 -4.23
C ALA A 83 4.58 7.59 -3.96
N ILE A 84 4.74 6.27 -3.93
CA ILE A 84 6.06 5.61 -3.78
C ILE A 84 6.99 5.98 -4.94
N ARG A 85 6.48 6.06 -6.18
CA ARG A 85 7.28 6.53 -7.32
C ARG A 85 7.80 7.95 -7.12
N GLN A 86 6.97 8.84 -6.58
CA GLN A 86 7.34 10.23 -6.33
C GLN A 86 8.42 10.33 -5.25
N GLU A 87 8.31 9.52 -4.20
CA GLU A 87 9.26 9.49 -3.09
C GLU A 87 10.62 8.87 -3.48
N LEU A 88 10.58 7.79 -4.25
CA LEU A 88 11.77 7.03 -4.62
C LEU A 88 12.45 7.53 -5.90
N ARG A 89 12.12 8.72 -6.40
CA ARG A 89 12.73 9.28 -7.61
C ARG A 89 14.26 9.23 -7.50
N ASP A 90 14.89 8.73 -8.55
CA ASP A 90 16.34 8.61 -8.71
C ASP A 90 17.05 7.75 -7.64
N GLY A 91 16.29 7.01 -6.82
CA GLY A 91 16.79 6.12 -5.79
C GLY A 91 16.64 4.62 -6.11
N PRO A 92 17.36 3.75 -5.38
CA PRO A 92 17.17 2.31 -5.49
C PRO A 92 15.71 1.91 -5.31
N GLY A 93 15.16 1.15 -6.26
CA GLY A 93 13.77 0.69 -6.25
C GLY A 93 12.75 1.64 -6.88
N GLY A 94 13.12 2.88 -7.21
CA GLY A 94 12.20 3.90 -7.74
C GLY A 94 11.59 3.61 -9.11
N THR A 95 12.13 2.64 -9.86
CA THR A 95 11.59 2.21 -11.15
C THR A 95 10.71 0.97 -11.01
N TRP A 96 11.26 -0.12 -10.47
CA TRP A 96 10.58 -1.42 -10.49
C TRP A 96 9.55 -1.58 -9.39
N ALA A 97 9.77 -1.06 -8.18
CA ALA A 97 8.79 -1.20 -7.11
C ALA A 97 7.44 -0.54 -7.48
N PRO A 98 7.39 0.72 -7.97
CA PRO A 98 6.12 1.31 -8.39
C PRO A 98 5.44 0.61 -9.56
N ARG A 99 6.20 0.09 -10.54
CA ARG A 99 5.63 -0.64 -11.69
C ARG A 99 4.97 -1.94 -11.24
N LEU A 100 5.63 -2.70 -10.39
CA LEU A 100 5.12 -3.95 -9.84
C LEU A 100 3.90 -3.71 -8.92
N LEU A 101 3.92 -2.65 -8.11
CA LEU A 101 2.77 -2.24 -7.31
C LEU A 101 1.61 -1.76 -8.18
N GLY A 102 1.89 -1.10 -9.31
CA GLY A 102 0.88 -0.76 -10.31
C GLY A 102 0.24 -2.00 -10.94
N ALA A 103 1.03 -3.04 -11.25
CA ALA A 103 0.53 -4.32 -11.72
C ALA A 103 -0.34 -5.04 -10.65
N PHE A 104 0.07 -4.96 -9.38
CA PHE A 104 -0.74 -5.44 -8.26
C PHE A 104 -2.07 -4.69 -8.13
N GLY A 105 -2.09 -3.36 -8.29
CA GLY A 105 -3.35 -2.61 -8.32
C GLY A 105 -4.23 -2.97 -9.52
N ALA A 106 -3.63 -3.13 -10.70
CA ALA A 106 -4.35 -3.53 -11.92
C ALA A 106 -4.98 -4.93 -11.81
N SER A 107 -4.36 -5.86 -11.05
CA SER A 107 -4.95 -7.17 -10.85
C SER A 107 -6.25 -7.13 -10.05
N PHE A 108 -6.42 -6.17 -9.13
CA PHE A 108 -7.69 -5.96 -8.44
C PHE A 108 -8.79 -5.48 -9.40
N LEU A 109 -8.45 -4.58 -10.32
CA LEU A 109 -9.39 -4.13 -11.35
C LEU A 109 -9.83 -5.31 -12.22
N LEU A 110 -8.87 -6.15 -12.62
CA LEU A 110 -9.14 -7.35 -13.42
C LEU A 110 -10.01 -8.36 -12.65
N ALA A 111 -9.73 -8.58 -11.35
CA ALA A 111 -10.53 -9.43 -10.47
C ALA A 111 -11.95 -8.90 -10.22
N GLY A 112 -12.16 -7.58 -10.32
CA GLY A 112 -13.49 -6.96 -10.26
C GLY A 112 -14.31 -7.19 -11.54
N VAL A 113 -13.65 -7.20 -12.71
CA VAL A 113 -14.29 -7.46 -14.01
C VAL A 113 -14.60 -8.95 -14.18
N PHE A 114 -13.60 -9.81 -13.93
CA PHE A 114 -13.72 -11.26 -14.07
C PHE A 114 -13.98 -11.87 -12.71
N ARG A 115 -15.21 -12.34 -12.48
CA ARG A 115 -15.65 -12.84 -11.17
C ARG A 115 -15.04 -14.20 -10.84
N ALA A 116 -14.85 -14.44 -9.54
CA ALA A 116 -14.49 -15.75 -9.02
C ALA A 116 -15.60 -16.78 -9.31
N ASP A 117 -15.25 -18.05 -9.38
CA ASP A 117 -16.26 -19.11 -9.55
C ASP A 117 -17.02 -19.39 -8.24
N PRO A 118 -18.32 -19.75 -8.33
CA PRO A 118 -19.04 -20.38 -7.24
C PRO A 118 -18.36 -21.68 -6.79
N GLY A 119 -18.39 -21.95 -5.49
CA GLY A 119 -17.80 -23.16 -4.95
C GLY A 119 -17.82 -23.22 -3.43
N ALA A 120 -17.54 -24.40 -2.88
CA ALA A 120 -17.60 -24.66 -1.44
C ALA A 120 -18.95 -24.23 -0.82
N GLY A 121 -20.05 -24.46 -1.55
CA GLY A 121 -21.41 -24.15 -1.12
C GLY A 121 -21.81 -22.67 -1.21
N PHE A 122 -20.94 -21.79 -1.74
CA PHE A 122 -21.21 -20.36 -1.85
C PHE A 122 -21.26 -19.86 -3.31
N PRO A 123 -22.26 -19.03 -3.69
CA PRO A 123 -23.48 -18.72 -2.94
C PRO A 123 -24.41 -19.95 -2.83
N ALA A 124 -25.54 -19.81 -2.13
CA ALA A 124 -26.53 -20.89 -2.02
C ALA A 124 -26.88 -21.49 -3.40
N GLY A 125 -26.84 -22.82 -3.49
CA GLY A 125 -27.00 -23.56 -4.75
C GLY A 125 -25.68 -23.88 -5.49
N ALA A 126 -24.54 -23.35 -5.03
CA ALA A 126 -23.24 -23.69 -5.58
C ALA A 126 -22.79 -25.11 -5.17
N PRO A 127 -21.92 -25.77 -5.97
CA PRO A 127 -21.35 -27.06 -5.62
C PRO A 127 -20.63 -27.02 -4.26
N VAL A 128 -20.91 -28.02 -3.41
CA VAL A 128 -20.27 -28.18 -2.09
C VAL A 128 -18.90 -28.86 -2.21
N GLY A 129 -18.73 -29.74 -3.21
CA GLY A 129 -17.51 -30.49 -3.46
C GLY A 129 -16.40 -29.66 -4.13
N ARG A 130 -15.22 -30.26 -4.25
CA ARG A 130 -14.06 -29.66 -4.92
C ARG A 130 -14.42 -29.38 -6.39
N VAL A 131 -14.34 -28.11 -6.79
CA VAL A 131 -14.53 -27.69 -8.18
C VAL A 131 -13.37 -28.25 -9.01
N THR A 132 -13.67 -29.08 -10.01
CA THR A 132 -12.67 -29.78 -10.85
C THR A 132 -12.31 -29.02 -12.13
N SER A 133 -13.04 -27.95 -12.46
CA SER A 133 -12.81 -27.12 -13.63
C SER A 133 -13.17 -25.67 -13.33
N LEU A 134 -12.27 -24.74 -13.66
CA LEU A 134 -12.55 -23.31 -13.59
C LEU A 134 -13.29 -22.85 -14.86
N SER A 135 -14.23 -21.93 -14.70
CA SER A 135 -14.79 -21.19 -15.81
C SER A 135 -13.72 -20.26 -16.43
N ALA A 136 -13.99 -19.70 -17.61
CA ALA A 136 -13.11 -18.69 -18.18
C ALA A 136 -12.98 -17.45 -17.28
N HIS A 137 -14.07 -17.02 -16.63
CA HIS A 137 -14.04 -15.89 -15.70
C HIS A 137 -13.24 -16.23 -14.43
N GLY A 138 -13.50 -17.40 -13.83
CA GLY A 138 -12.75 -17.89 -12.68
C GLY A 138 -11.26 -18.07 -12.97
N THR A 139 -10.91 -18.52 -14.18
CA THR A 139 -9.51 -18.65 -14.63
C THR A 139 -8.82 -17.30 -14.69
N VAL A 140 -9.43 -16.30 -15.35
CA VAL A 140 -8.86 -14.95 -15.42
C VAL A 140 -8.78 -14.32 -14.02
N HIS A 141 -9.80 -14.50 -13.19
CA HIS A 141 -9.79 -14.04 -11.79
C HIS A 141 -8.63 -14.63 -10.99
N MET A 142 -8.43 -15.95 -11.08
CA MET A 142 -7.35 -16.65 -10.38
C MET A 142 -5.97 -16.22 -10.87
N LEU A 143 -5.77 -16.12 -12.19
CA LEU A 143 -4.52 -15.66 -12.77
C LEU A 143 -4.22 -14.20 -12.42
N ALA A 144 -5.25 -13.34 -12.40
CA ALA A 144 -5.14 -11.96 -11.95
C ALA A 144 -4.63 -11.91 -10.50
N GLY A 145 -5.32 -12.62 -9.60
CA GLY A 145 -4.93 -12.68 -8.18
C GLY A 145 -3.51 -13.21 -7.99
N ALA A 146 -3.18 -14.36 -8.60
CA ALA A 146 -1.86 -14.97 -8.50
C ALA A 146 -0.76 -14.05 -9.05
N GLY A 147 -0.93 -13.52 -10.26
CA GLY A 147 0.03 -12.61 -10.89
C GLY A 147 0.20 -11.32 -10.10
N GLY A 148 -0.89 -10.75 -9.58
CA GLY A 148 -0.87 -9.56 -8.75
C GLY A 148 -0.08 -9.75 -7.46
N TYR A 149 -0.35 -10.82 -6.71
CA TYR A 149 0.37 -11.09 -5.46
C TYR A 149 1.83 -11.45 -5.69
N LEU A 150 2.17 -12.12 -6.80
CA LEU A 150 3.58 -12.30 -7.21
C LEU A 150 4.26 -10.95 -7.51
N ALA A 151 3.57 -10.03 -8.18
CA ALA A 151 4.07 -8.69 -8.42
C ALA A 151 4.29 -7.91 -7.11
N LEU A 152 3.36 -8.02 -6.15
CA LEU A 152 3.52 -7.46 -4.80
C LEU A 152 4.75 -8.06 -4.10
N CYS A 153 4.90 -9.38 -4.09
CA CYS A 153 6.05 -10.05 -3.49
C CYS A 153 7.38 -9.55 -4.10
N ALA A 154 7.45 -9.48 -5.42
CA ALA A 154 8.62 -8.95 -6.12
C ALA A 154 8.87 -7.46 -5.77
N ALA A 155 7.82 -6.64 -5.69
CA ALA A 155 7.94 -5.24 -5.30
C ALA A 155 8.52 -5.07 -3.89
N LEU A 156 8.05 -5.88 -2.93
CA LEU A 156 8.54 -5.87 -1.56
C LEU A 156 10.01 -6.30 -1.50
N LEU A 157 10.44 -7.29 -2.29
CA LEU A 157 11.86 -7.67 -2.37
C LEU A 157 12.73 -6.57 -2.99
N VAL A 158 12.22 -5.83 -3.98
CA VAL A 158 12.89 -4.63 -4.51
C VAL A 158 13.02 -3.56 -3.42
N LEU A 159 11.96 -3.32 -2.65
CA LEU A 159 11.98 -2.38 -1.52
C LEU A 159 12.87 -2.85 -0.37
N ALA A 160 13.06 -4.16 -0.16
CA ALA A 160 14.00 -4.67 0.83
C ALA A 160 15.45 -4.24 0.53
N ARG A 161 15.82 -4.19 -0.76
CA ARG A 161 17.12 -3.64 -1.20
C ARG A 161 17.21 -2.14 -0.94
N HIS A 162 16.12 -1.41 -1.19
CA HIS A 162 16.02 0.02 -0.86
C HIS A 162 16.25 0.27 0.65
N PHE A 163 15.51 -0.42 1.52
CA PHE A 163 15.64 -0.27 2.97
C PHE A 163 17.01 -0.70 3.49
N THR A 164 17.62 -1.72 2.88
CA THR A 164 18.99 -2.14 3.21
C THR A 164 20.00 -1.04 2.88
N ALA A 165 19.91 -0.44 1.68
CA ALA A 165 20.79 0.67 1.27
C ALA A 165 20.63 1.91 2.17
N ARG A 166 19.45 2.12 2.75
CA ARG A 166 19.15 3.21 3.69
C ARG A 166 19.38 2.86 5.17
N ARG A 167 20.02 1.71 5.46
CA ARG A 167 20.31 1.23 6.82
C ARG A 167 19.05 1.14 7.72
N GLN A 168 17.94 0.67 7.16
CA GLN A 168 16.68 0.43 7.88
C GLN A 168 16.42 -1.08 8.01
N PRO A 169 17.12 -1.80 8.91
CA PRO A 169 17.11 -3.26 8.95
C PRO A 169 15.75 -3.86 9.27
N GLY A 170 14.95 -3.24 10.15
CA GLY A 170 13.60 -3.70 10.48
C GLY A 170 12.67 -3.72 9.26
N TRP A 171 12.67 -2.62 8.49
CA TRP A 171 11.88 -2.52 7.26
C TRP A 171 12.40 -3.43 6.14
N ALA A 172 13.72 -3.59 6.04
CA ALA A 172 14.31 -4.56 5.12
C ALA A 172 13.91 -6.01 5.46
N MET A 173 13.83 -6.35 6.75
CA MET A 173 13.38 -7.67 7.20
C MET A 173 11.88 -7.87 6.93
N LEU A 174 11.03 -6.90 7.29
CA LEU A 174 9.59 -6.95 7.00
C LEU A 174 9.34 -7.16 5.51
N ALA A 175 10.01 -6.38 4.65
CA ALA A 175 9.88 -6.47 3.20
C ALA A 175 10.39 -7.81 2.61
N ARG A 176 11.17 -8.60 3.36
CA ARG A 176 11.56 -9.98 3.00
C ARG A 176 10.59 -11.02 3.54
N LEU A 177 10.10 -10.85 4.76
CA LEU A 177 9.25 -11.82 5.44
C LEU A 177 7.79 -11.80 4.96
N VAL A 178 7.25 -10.62 4.62
CA VAL A 178 5.87 -10.52 4.09
C VAL A 178 5.68 -11.37 2.83
N PRO A 179 6.56 -11.32 1.81
CA PRO A 179 6.48 -12.23 0.67
C PRO A 179 6.47 -13.71 1.05
N VAL A 180 7.29 -14.12 2.01
CA VAL A 180 7.33 -15.51 2.49
C VAL A 180 5.99 -15.91 3.10
N GLY A 181 5.41 -15.05 3.95
CA GLY A 181 4.09 -15.31 4.56
C GLY A 181 2.95 -15.35 3.52
N VAL A 182 2.98 -14.48 2.51
CA VAL A 182 2.04 -14.50 1.38
C VAL A 182 2.13 -15.84 0.64
N LEU A 183 3.34 -16.24 0.23
CA LEU A 183 3.56 -17.47 -0.53
C LEU A 183 3.22 -18.71 0.28
N ALA A 184 3.56 -18.74 1.58
CA ALA A 184 3.19 -19.83 2.47
C ALA A 184 1.66 -19.95 2.63
N GLY A 185 0.95 -18.83 2.82
CA GLY A 185 -0.51 -18.83 2.88
C GLY A 185 -1.16 -19.32 1.59
N PHE A 186 -0.62 -18.95 0.43
CA PHE A 186 -1.10 -19.39 -0.87
C PHE A 186 -0.80 -20.88 -1.11
N ALA A 187 0.38 -21.36 -0.74
CA ALA A 187 0.72 -22.77 -0.83
C ALA A 187 -0.17 -23.65 0.07
N ALA A 188 -0.54 -23.14 1.25
CA ALA A 188 -1.44 -23.82 2.18
C ALA A 188 -2.94 -23.72 1.80
N SER A 189 -3.28 -22.99 0.72
CA SER A 189 -4.68 -22.77 0.29
C SER A 189 -5.43 -24.05 -0.06
N ALA A 190 -4.71 -25.10 -0.49
CA ALA A 190 -5.30 -26.41 -0.78
C ALA A 190 -5.85 -27.11 0.48
N THR A 191 -5.36 -26.72 1.66
CA THR A 191 -5.77 -27.27 2.95
C THR A 191 -6.77 -26.38 3.66
N THR A 192 -6.59 -25.06 3.61
CA THR A 192 -7.51 -24.12 4.25
C THR A 192 -7.54 -22.76 3.55
N VAL A 193 -8.76 -22.28 3.29
CA VAL A 193 -9.00 -20.95 2.72
C VAL A 193 -8.62 -19.84 3.71
N ALA A 194 -8.60 -20.13 5.01
CA ALA A 194 -8.14 -19.19 6.01
C ALA A 194 -6.65 -18.86 5.85
N ALA A 195 -5.80 -19.84 5.50
CA ALA A 195 -4.37 -19.58 5.26
C ALA A 195 -4.15 -18.71 4.02
N PHE A 196 -4.92 -18.95 2.95
CA PHE A 196 -4.94 -18.08 1.78
C PHE A 196 -5.33 -16.65 2.16
N THR A 197 -6.43 -16.50 2.91
CA THR A 197 -6.95 -15.20 3.35
C THR A 197 -5.96 -14.46 4.25
N ALA A 198 -5.31 -15.17 5.17
CA ALA A 198 -4.27 -14.61 6.04
C ALA A 198 -3.04 -14.15 5.25
N GLY A 199 -2.55 -14.98 4.31
CA GLY A 199 -1.44 -14.60 3.43
C GLY A 199 -1.78 -13.39 2.55
N ALA A 200 -2.96 -13.40 1.93
CA ALA A 200 -3.45 -12.30 1.12
C ALA A 200 -3.58 -10.98 1.93
N GLY A 201 -4.13 -11.08 3.14
CA GLY A 201 -4.27 -9.96 4.07
C GLY A 201 -2.92 -9.42 4.56
N LEU A 202 -1.98 -10.31 4.90
CA LEU A 202 -0.61 -9.94 5.25
C LEU A 202 0.07 -9.13 4.13
N GLY A 203 -0.10 -9.54 2.87
CA GLY A 203 0.42 -8.80 1.72
C GLY A 203 -0.16 -7.39 1.62
N LEU A 204 -1.49 -7.26 1.73
CA LEU A 204 -2.19 -5.97 1.67
C LEU A 204 -1.79 -5.02 2.81
N LEU A 205 -1.67 -5.55 4.02
CA LEU A 205 -1.18 -4.79 5.18
C LEU A 205 0.30 -4.44 5.02
N GLY A 206 1.12 -5.35 4.48
CA GLY A 206 2.51 -5.09 4.13
C GLY A 206 2.66 -3.95 3.13
N PHE A 207 1.85 -3.92 2.07
CA PHE A 207 1.77 -2.81 1.11
C PHE A 207 1.42 -1.48 1.81
N SER A 208 0.40 -1.50 2.66
CA SER A 208 -0.07 -0.31 3.39
C SER A 208 1.03 0.23 4.33
N ALA A 209 1.72 -0.67 5.03
CA ALA A 209 2.81 -0.34 5.94
C ALA A 209 4.03 0.23 5.23
N VAL A 210 4.48 -0.36 4.11
CA VAL A 210 5.62 0.19 3.35
C VAL A 210 5.27 1.51 2.68
N THR A 211 4.02 1.69 2.25
CA THR A 211 3.54 2.99 1.75
C THR A 211 3.65 4.03 2.86
N ALA A 212 3.05 3.76 4.03
CA ALA A 212 3.12 4.66 5.18
C ALA A 212 4.56 5.01 5.53
N ARG A 213 5.45 4.01 5.60
CA ARG A 213 6.85 4.24 5.96
C ARG A 213 7.59 5.14 4.98
N LEU A 214 7.34 4.96 3.69
CA LEU A 214 8.03 5.71 2.65
C LEU A 214 7.47 7.13 2.54
N THR A 215 6.16 7.31 2.67
CA THR A 215 5.51 8.60 2.38
C THR A 215 5.27 9.48 3.60
N LEU A 216 5.25 8.92 4.81
CA LEU A 216 5.12 9.72 6.03
C LEU A 216 6.50 10.27 6.43
N PRO A 217 6.58 11.55 6.84
CA PRO A 217 7.80 12.10 7.39
C PRO A 217 8.25 11.24 8.58
N ALA A 218 9.53 10.88 8.65
CA ALA A 218 10.09 10.47 9.93
C ALA A 218 9.91 11.66 10.87
N GLU A 219 9.33 11.45 12.05
CA GLU A 219 9.27 12.51 13.06
C GLU A 219 10.67 13.12 13.15
N ARG A 220 10.77 14.41 12.82
CA ARG A 220 12.00 15.13 13.00
C ARG A 220 12.24 15.09 14.49
N GLU A 221 13.22 14.30 14.93
CA GLU A 221 13.95 14.64 16.14
C GLU A 221 14.36 16.09 15.94
N GLN A 222 13.63 17.01 16.59
CA GLN A 222 14.06 18.38 16.70
C GLN A 222 15.39 18.29 17.47
N PRO A 223 16.55 18.64 16.87
CA PRO A 223 17.73 18.83 17.69
C PRO A 223 17.35 19.98 18.63
N CYS A 224 17.23 19.66 19.92
CA CYS A 224 17.04 20.63 20.98
C CYS A 224 18.07 21.74 20.72
N SER A 225 17.57 22.92 20.35
CA SER A 225 18.38 24.05 19.95
C SER A 225 19.26 24.45 21.13
N ALA A 226 20.49 23.94 21.16
CA ALA A 226 21.56 24.41 22.01
C ALA A 226 21.96 25.82 21.53
N ALA A 227 21.16 26.82 21.90
CA ALA A 227 21.39 28.21 21.60
C ALA A 227 21.10 29.07 22.84
N ARG A 228 21.96 28.96 23.86
CA ARG A 228 22.32 30.10 24.71
C ARG A 228 23.64 29.88 25.44
N SER A 229 24.72 29.72 24.69
CA SER A 229 26.06 30.07 25.17
C SER A 229 26.43 31.40 24.53
N ASN A 230 26.14 32.50 25.22
CA ASN A 230 26.72 33.78 24.86
C ASN A 230 27.98 33.98 25.70
N ARG A 231 29.10 34.04 24.99
CA ARG A 231 30.45 34.33 25.47
C ARG A 231 30.47 35.63 26.24
N THR A 232 31.07 35.61 27.42
CA THR A 232 31.74 36.78 27.98
C THR A 232 33.22 36.43 28.05
N THR A 233 34.01 36.92 27.11
CA THR A 233 35.49 36.93 27.21
C THR A 233 35.99 38.31 27.61
N PRO A 234 37.14 38.40 28.30
CA PRO A 234 37.51 39.51 29.16
C PRO A 234 38.23 40.62 28.41
N ILE A 235 38.04 41.88 28.83
CA ILE A 235 38.86 43.02 28.40
C ILE A 235 39.94 43.24 29.46
N THR A 236 41.16 42.83 29.13
CA THR A 236 42.39 43.30 29.75
C THR A 236 42.69 44.71 29.23
N ALA A 237 42.54 45.73 30.07
CA ALA A 237 43.05 47.07 29.81
C ALA A 237 44.35 47.26 30.60
N ARG A 238 45.47 47.23 29.87
CA ARG A 238 46.80 47.68 30.30
C ARG A 238 46.88 49.17 29.95
N GLN A 239 47.07 50.04 30.95
CA GLN A 239 47.59 51.39 30.72
C GLN A 239 48.74 51.64 31.68
N GLU A 240 49.92 51.78 31.10
CA GLU A 240 51.08 52.47 31.65
C GLU A 240 50.80 53.99 31.64
N THR A 241 51.17 54.72 32.70
CA THR A 241 52.02 55.94 32.62
C THR A 241 52.34 56.49 34.02
N SER A 242 53.65 56.68 34.22
CA SER A 242 54.43 57.47 35.18
C SER A 242 53.77 58.69 35.84
N ALA A 243 53.95 58.83 37.16
CA ALA A 243 54.60 59.96 37.86
C ALA A 243 54.82 59.60 39.34
#